data_AF-A0A6I1W065-F1
#
_entry.id   AF-A0A6I1W065-F1
#
_cell.length_a   1.000
_cell.length_b   1.000
_cell.length_c   1.000
_cell.angle_alpha   90.00
_cell.angle_beta   90.00
_cell.angle_gamma   90.00
#
_symmetry.space_group_name_H-M   'P 1'
#
loop_
_entity.id
_entity.type
_entity.pdbx_description
1 polymer ?
#
loop_
_entity_poly.entity_id
_entity_poly.type
_entity_poly.pdbx_seq_one_letter_code
_entity_poly.pdbx_strand_id
1 'polypeptide(L)'
;TWTSSRDAGMGMLFTGVTYYDGVGFLVNNKLGVKSAKELDGATICIQAGTTTELNVSDYFRANNLKFTPITFDTSDESAKSLESGRCDVLTSDKSQLYA
;
A
#
# COMPACT_ATOMS: atom_id res chain seq x y z
N THR A 1 -11.74 4.53 2.83
CA THR A 1 -11.43 3.77 4.06
C THR A 1 -11.89 4.52 5.29
N TRP A 2 -12.75 3.89 6.10
CA TRP A 2 -13.24 4.41 7.39
C TRP A 2 -12.17 4.16 8.47
N THR A 3 -11.74 5.19 9.17
CA THR A 3 -10.85 5.09 10.34
C THR A 3 -11.38 5.97 11.47
N SER A 4 -11.03 5.66 12.72
CA SER A 4 -11.43 6.49 13.89
C SER A 4 -10.97 7.95 13.74
N SER A 5 -9.76 8.18 13.23
CA SER A 5 -9.24 9.53 12.99
C SER A 5 -10.03 10.31 11.93
N ARG A 6 -10.48 9.64 10.86
CA ARG A 6 -11.30 10.26 9.80
C ARG A 6 -12.71 10.60 10.28
N ASP A 7 -13.29 9.74 11.10
CA ASP A 7 -14.65 9.87 11.63
C ASP A 7 -14.74 10.91 12.75
N ALA A 8 -13.82 10.87 13.72
CA ALA A 8 -13.83 11.77 14.87
C ALA A 8 -13.05 13.08 14.64
N GLY A 9 -12.05 13.09 13.76
CA GLY A 9 -11.07 14.17 13.67
C GLY A 9 -11.18 15.08 12.46
N MET A 10 -11.93 14.69 11.41
CA MET A 10 -11.97 15.41 10.13
C MET A 10 -13.37 15.93 9.76
N GLY A 11 -14.35 15.81 10.66
CA GLY A 11 -15.74 16.23 10.40
C GLY A 11 -16.44 15.40 9.33
N MET A 12 -15.92 14.22 8.97
CA MET A 12 -16.55 13.30 8.04
C MET A 12 -17.44 12.32 8.80
N LEU A 13 -18.60 12.00 8.23
CA LEU A 13 -19.50 10.95 8.72
C LEU A 13 -19.61 9.86 7.66
N PHE A 14 -19.36 8.62 8.06
CA PHE A 14 -19.55 7.46 7.19
C PHE A 14 -20.93 6.83 7.48
N THR A 15 -21.71 6.55 6.44
CA THR A 15 -23.09 6.04 6.56
C THR A 15 -23.19 4.52 6.61
N GLY A 16 -22.10 3.82 6.28
CA GLY A 16 -22.03 2.36 6.24
C GLY A 16 -20.77 1.88 5.52
N VAL A 17 -20.45 0.59 5.67
CA VAL A 17 -19.35 -0.06 4.95
C VAL A 17 -19.92 -0.77 3.73
N THR A 18 -19.52 -0.36 2.53
CA THR A 18 -19.96 -0.97 1.27
C THR A 18 -19.06 -2.12 0.82
N TYR A 19 -17.79 -2.09 1.21
CA TYR A 19 -16.80 -3.11 0.86
C TYR A 19 -15.75 -3.23 1.97
N TYR A 20 -15.46 -4.48 2.36
CA TYR A 20 -14.37 -4.78 3.30
C TYR A 20 -13.13 -5.17 2.49
N ASP A 21 -12.05 -4.42 2.68
CA ASP A 21 -10.77 -4.67 2.02
C ASP A 21 -9.62 -4.67 3.02
N GLY A 22 -8.42 -4.97 2.55
CA GLY A 22 -7.19 -4.82 3.30
C GLY A 22 -6.00 -4.53 2.40
N VAL A 23 -4.94 -4.02 3.02
CA VAL A 23 -3.67 -3.72 2.33
C VAL A 23 -3.07 -5.01 1.75
N GLY A 24 -2.60 -4.91 0.51
CA GLY A 24 -1.89 -5.95 -0.22
C GLY A 24 -0.58 -5.44 -0.82
N PHE A 25 0.17 -6.39 -1.39
CA PHE A 25 1.41 -6.14 -2.11
C PHE A 25 1.33 -6.86 -3.46
N LEU A 26 1.54 -6.11 -4.54
CA LEU A 26 1.64 -6.61 -5.89
C LEU A 26 3.11 -6.55 -6.32
N VAL A 27 3.62 -7.66 -6.81
CA VAL A 27 5.02 -7.81 -7.24
C VAL A 27 5.09 -8.40 -8.64
N ASN A 28 6.17 -8.12 -9.35
CA ASN A 28 6.44 -8.87 -10.57
C ASN A 28 6.85 -10.31 -10.23
N ASN A 29 6.29 -11.31 -10.90
CA ASN A 29 6.64 -12.73 -10.69
C ASN A 29 8.15 -13.01 -10.84
N LYS A 30 8.87 -12.20 -11.62
CA LYS A 30 10.33 -12.30 -11.78
C LYS A 30 11.10 -12.08 -10.48
N LEU A 31 10.52 -11.37 -9.50
CA LEU A 31 11.13 -11.12 -8.20
C LEU A 31 11.23 -12.39 -7.34
N GLY A 32 10.43 -13.43 -7.65
CA GLY A 32 10.55 -14.75 -7.03
C GLY A 32 10.07 -14.86 -5.57
N VAL A 33 9.60 -13.76 -4.97
CA VAL A 33 9.05 -13.72 -3.61
C VAL A 33 7.63 -14.28 -3.56
N LYS A 34 7.28 -14.91 -2.43
CA LYS A 34 5.96 -15.51 -2.19
C LYS A 34 5.25 -14.93 -0.98
N SER A 35 5.96 -14.15 -0.16
CA SER A 35 5.45 -13.55 1.06
C SER A 35 5.89 -12.10 1.19
N ALA A 36 5.03 -11.28 1.79
CA ALA A 36 5.38 -9.91 2.19
C ALA A 36 6.56 -9.88 3.19
N LYS A 37 6.83 -10.99 3.90
CA LYS A 37 7.98 -11.14 4.80
C LYS A 37 9.32 -11.22 4.07
N GLU A 38 9.30 -11.48 2.76
CA GLU A 38 10.50 -11.58 1.93
C GLU A 38 10.84 -10.25 1.24
N LEU A 39 10.11 -9.17 1.55
CA LEU A 39 10.28 -7.86 0.94
C LEU A 39 11.31 -6.98 1.68
N ASP A 40 12.21 -7.57 2.46
CA ASP A 40 13.24 -6.80 3.17
C ASP A 40 14.16 -6.08 2.18
N GLY A 41 14.30 -4.76 2.36
CA GLY A 41 15.07 -3.88 1.49
C GLY A 41 14.37 -3.49 0.19
N ALA A 42 13.13 -3.93 -0.06
CA ALA A 42 12.42 -3.65 -1.30
C ALA A 42 12.07 -2.15 -1.46
N THR A 43 12.01 -1.70 -2.70
CA THR A 43 11.47 -0.39 -3.08
C THR A 43 9.97 -0.51 -3.31
N ILE A 44 9.16 0.27 -2.60
CA ILE A 44 7.70 0.13 -2.61
C ILE A 44 7.06 1.42 -3.14
N CYS A 45 6.31 1.32 -4.24
CA CYS A 45 5.45 2.37 -4.75
C CYS A 45 4.17 2.47 -3.91
N ILE A 46 3.88 3.67 -3.42
CA ILE A 46 2.74 3.95 -2.53
C ILE A 46 2.07 5.25 -2.99
N GLN A 47 0.73 5.32 -2.95
CA GLN A 47 0.04 6.60 -3.08
C GLN A 47 0.08 7.37 -1.74
N ALA A 48 0.52 8.63 -1.79
CA ALA A 48 0.64 9.51 -0.63
C ALA A 48 -0.73 9.83 0.00
N GLY A 49 -0.74 10.09 1.32
CA GLY A 49 -1.94 10.53 2.03
C GLY A 49 -3.00 9.43 2.21
N THR A 50 -2.61 8.18 1.99
CA THR A 50 -3.46 7.01 2.16
C THR A 50 -3.24 6.33 3.51
N THR A 51 -4.20 5.51 3.93
CA THR A 51 -4.00 4.61 5.08
C THR A 51 -2.94 3.55 4.80
N THR A 52 -2.75 3.20 3.52
CA THR A 52 -1.78 2.20 3.05
C THR A 52 -0.36 2.58 3.44
N GLU A 53 0.02 3.85 3.26
CA GLU A 53 1.34 4.37 3.62
C GLU A 53 1.68 4.12 5.09
N LEU A 54 0.75 4.47 5.99
CA LEU A 54 0.93 4.27 7.43
C LEU A 54 0.95 2.77 7.80
N ASN A 55 0.03 1.99 7.24
CA ASN A 55 -0.09 0.56 7.54
C ASN A 55 1.12 -0.25 7.06
N VAL A 56 1.71 0.11 5.91
CA VAL A 56 2.93 -0.53 5.39
C VAL A 56 4.12 -0.18 6.27
N SER A 57 4.25 1.09 6.68
CA SER A 57 5.29 1.48 7.64
C SER A 57 5.21 0.68 8.94
N ASP A 58 4.00 0.53 9.49
CA ASP A 58 3.75 -0.28 10.69
C ASP A 58 4.06 -1.76 10.49
N TYR A 59 3.64 -2.35 9.36
CA TYR A 59 3.90 -3.74 9.03
C TYR A 59 5.41 -4.04 8.96
N PHE A 60 6.16 -3.21 8.22
CA PHE A 60 7.60 -3.40 8.06
C PHE A 60 8.32 -3.25 9.40
N ARG A 61 7.96 -2.21 10.19
CA ARG A 61 8.50 -2.02 11.54
C ARG A 61 8.21 -3.19 12.46
N ALA A 62 6.97 -3.71 12.48
CA ALA A 62 6.57 -4.81 13.35
C ALA A 62 7.24 -6.15 12.98
N ASN A 63 7.69 -6.31 11.73
CA ASN A 63 8.38 -7.51 11.24
C ASN A 63 9.90 -7.32 11.15
N ASN A 64 10.47 -6.24 11.68
CA ASN A 64 11.89 -5.91 11.58
C ASN A 64 12.43 -5.82 10.13
N LEU A 65 11.57 -5.44 9.19
CA LEU A 65 11.90 -5.26 7.78
C LEU A 65 12.20 -3.79 7.49
N LYS A 66 13.07 -3.53 6.52
CA LYS A 66 13.32 -2.21 5.94
C LYS A 66 12.72 -2.14 4.56
N PHE A 67 12.32 -0.95 4.13
CA PHE A 67 11.90 -0.68 2.77
C PHE A 67 12.19 0.76 2.39
N THR A 68 12.21 1.02 1.09
CA THR A 68 12.34 2.38 0.55
C THR A 68 10.99 2.80 -0.05
N PRO A 69 10.26 3.74 0.57
CA PRO A 69 9.01 4.24 -0.02
C PRO A 69 9.31 5.16 -1.22
N ILE A 70 8.57 4.98 -2.30
CA ILE A 70 8.40 5.98 -3.36
C ILE A 70 6.94 6.39 -3.38
N THR A 71 6.67 7.63 -3.00
CA THR A 71 5.32 8.17 -2.90
C THR A 71 4.89 8.87 -4.18
N PHE A 72 3.63 8.67 -4.57
CA PHE A 72 3.00 9.30 -5.74
C PHE A 72 1.70 9.99 -5.34
N ASP A 73 1.31 11.02 -6.10
CA ASP A 73 0.06 11.74 -5.85
C ASP A 73 -1.16 10.93 -6.33
N THR A 74 -0.98 10.16 -7.41
CA THR A 74 -2.05 9.38 -8.05
C THR A 74 -1.77 7.88 -8.06
N SER A 75 -2.85 7.08 -8.04
CA SER A 75 -2.78 5.62 -8.19
C SER A 75 -2.13 5.22 -9.51
N ASP A 76 -2.46 5.91 -10.59
CA ASP A 76 -1.97 5.60 -11.94
C ASP A 76 -0.45 5.75 -12.06
N GLU A 77 0.12 6.79 -11.43
CA GLU A 77 1.57 7.00 -11.40
C GLU A 77 2.29 5.91 -10.61
N SER A 78 1.70 5.47 -9.49
CA SER A 78 2.26 4.37 -8.70
C SER A 78 2.25 3.04 -9.46
N ALA A 79 1.18 2.75 -10.20
CA ALA A 79 1.07 1.55 -11.03
C ALA A 79 2.05 1.56 -12.20
N LYS A 80 2.12 2.66 -12.97
CA LYS A 80 3.10 2.82 -14.07
C LYS A 80 4.55 2.74 -13.57
N SER A 81 4.80 3.15 -12.33
CA SER A 81 6.13 3.07 -11.74
C SER A 81 6.55 1.64 -11.42
N LEU A 82 5.62 0.77 -11.02
CA LEU A 82 5.88 -0.68 -10.94
C LEU A 82 6.16 -1.27 -12.34
N GLU A 83 5.32 -0.94 -13.32
CA GLU A 83 5.47 -1.45 -14.70
C GLU A 83 6.81 -1.06 -15.35
N SER A 84 7.26 0.17 -15.11
CA SER A 84 8.54 0.69 -15.59
C SER A 84 9.75 0.19 -14.79
N GLY A 85 9.55 -0.57 -13.70
CA GLY A 85 10.61 -1.09 -12.85
C GLY A 85 11.27 -0.05 -11.94
N ARG A 86 10.58 1.08 -11.67
CA ARG A 86 11.06 2.08 -10.71
C ARG A 86 10.93 1.63 -9.25
N CYS A 87 10.04 0.68 -8.99
CA CYS A 87 9.88 0.02 -7.70
C CYS A 87 9.70 -1.49 -7.89
N ASP A 88 10.02 -2.24 -6.84
CA ASP A 88 9.92 -3.70 -6.82
C ASP A 88 8.50 -4.17 -6.51
N VAL A 89 7.75 -3.34 -5.76
CA VAL A 89 6.43 -3.65 -5.20
C VAL A 89 5.50 -2.46 -5.34
N LEU A 90 4.24 -2.71 -5.72
CA LEU A 90 3.14 -1.77 -5.57
C LEU A 90 2.29 -2.19 -4.37
N THR A 91 1.89 -1.25 -3.52
CA THR A 91 0.98 -1.53 -2.40
C THR A 91 -0.25 -0.65 -2.47
N SER A 92 -1.42 -1.26 -2.29
CA SER A 92 -2.72 -0.63 -2.18
C SER A 92 -3.69 -1.59 -1.48
N ASP A 93 -4.97 -1.24 -1.42
CA ASP A 93 -6.05 -2.15 -1.08
C ASP A 93 -6.10 -3.32 -2.10
N LYS A 94 -6.32 -4.55 -1.64
CA LYS A 94 -6.24 -5.75 -2.50
C LYS A 94 -7.20 -5.72 -3.67
N SER A 95 -8.39 -5.15 -3.51
CA SER A 95 -9.32 -5.01 -4.64
C SER A 95 -8.76 -4.12 -5.74
N GLN A 96 -8.01 -3.07 -5.38
CA GLN A 96 -7.36 -2.18 -6.35
C GLN A 96 -6.14 -2.80 -7.02
N LEU A 97 -5.47 -3.76 -6.37
CA LEU A 97 -4.34 -4.48 -6.94
C LEU A 97 -4.78 -5.60 -7.90
N TYR A 98 -6.02 -6.07 -7.77
CA TYR A 98 -6.60 -7.12 -8.60
C TYR A 98 -7.28 -6.58 -9.85
N ALA A 99 -7.94 -5.42 -9.74
CA ALA A 99 -8.72 -4.78 -10.78
C ALA A 99 -7.86 -3.93 -11.71
#